data_AF-A0A080M280-F1
#
_entry.id   AF-A0A080M280-F1
#
_cell.length_a   1.000
_cell.length_b   1.000
_cell.length_c   1.000
_cell.angle_alpha   90.00
_cell.angle_beta   90.00
_cell.angle_gamma   90.00
#
_symmetry.space_group_name_H-M   'P 1'
#
loop_
_entity.id
_entity.type
_entity.pdbx_description
1 polymer ?
#
loop_
_entity_poly.entity_id
_entity_poly.type
_entity_poly.pdbx_seq_one_letter_code
_entity_poly.pdbx_strand_id
1 'polypeptide(L)'
;MQDHVRLLISIPPKYAVSHLVGDIRGKSAIHLARVYGEHQRNFIGQSFWARKYFVSTVGRDEALTRDSIRDQEQESKRLDQLSLWR
;
A
#
# COMPACT_ATOMS: atom_id res chain seq x y z
N MET A 1 -13.14 4.14 -2.62
CA MET A 1 -11.97 4.25 -3.52
C MET A 1 -10.77 3.69 -2.78
N GLN A 2 -10.09 2.69 -3.35
CA GLN A 2 -8.88 2.11 -2.76
C GLN A 2 -7.66 2.94 -3.21
N ASP A 3 -7.32 3.96 -2.41
CA ASP A 3 -6.23 4.92 -2.68
C ASP A 3 -4.95 4.65 -1.87
N HIS A 4 -4.95 3.57 -1.07
CA HIS A 4 -3.84 3.19 -0.20
C HIS A 4 -3.54 1.70 -0.34
N VAL A 5 -2.27 1.35 -0.17
CA VAL A 5 -1.80 -0.03 -0.17
C VAL A 5 -1.47 -0.43 1.27
N ARG A 6 -2.00 -1.57 1.72
CA ARG A 6 -1.64 -2.21 2.99
C ARG A 6 -0.75 -3.40 2.70
N LEU A 7 0.39 -3.47 3.39
CA LEU A 7 1.38 -4.53 3.23
C LEU A 7 1.66 -5.17 4.59
N LEU A 8 1.61 -6.49 4.66
CA LEU A 8 2.09 -7.27 5.79
C LEU A 8 3.44 -7.88 5.40
N ILE A 9 4.52 -7.47 6.06
CA ILE A 9 5.89 -7.84 5.67
C ILE A 9 6.67 -8.29 6.91
N SER A 10 7.37 -9.42 6.81
CA SER A 10 8.35 -9.84 7.80
C SER A 10 9.68 -9.13 7.57
N ILE A 11 10.12 -8.34 8.55
CA ILE A 11 11.34 -7.53 8.46
C ILE A 11 12.38 -8.08 9.44
N PRO A 12 13.55 -8.55 8.96
CA PRO A 12 14.64 -8.94 9.84
C PRO A 12 15.10 -7.75 10.71
N PRO A 13 15.43 -7.96 12.00
CA PRO A 13 15.72 -6.88 12.94
C PRO A 13 16.99 -6.08 12.59
N LYS A 14 17.84 -6.60 11.69
CA LYS A 14 19.01 -5.89 11.16
C LYS A 14 18.67 -4.73 10.23
N TYR A 15 17.44 -4.66 9.73
CA TYR A 15 17.00 -3.61 8.82
C TYR A 15 16.05 -2.63 9.53
N ALA A 16 16.30 -1.34 9.33
CA ALA A 16 15.38 -0.31 9.77
C ALA A 16 14.10 -0.36 8.91
N VAL A 17 12.93 -0.31 9.56
CA VAL A 17 11.61 -0.27 8.92
C VAL A 17 11.51 0.87 7.91
N SER A 18 12.02 2.06 8.27
CA SER A 18 12.01 3.25 7.41
C SER A 18 12.77 3.04 6.10
N HIS A 19 13.90 2.32 6.15
CA HIS A 19 14.70 2.02 4.97
C HIS A 19 13.91 1.12 4.00
N LEU A 20 13.30 0.05 4.51
CA LEU A 20 12.52 -0.86 3.68
C LEU A 20 11.29 -0.17 3.07
N VAL A 21 10.57 0.62 3.86
CA VAL A 21 9.41 1.38 3.37
C VAL A 21 9.83 2.40 2.30
N GLY A 22 10.96 3.08 2.51
CA GLY A 22 11.55 4.00 1.52
C GLY A 22 11.85 3.28 0.21
N ASP A 23 12.48 2.12 0.29
CA ASP A 23 12.81 1.27 -0.85
C ASP A 23 11.58 0.82 -1.64
N ILE A 24 10.57 0.29 -0.93
CA ILE A 24 9.32 -0.18 -1.54
C ILE A 24 8.63 0.97 -2.25
N ARG A 25 8.47 2.11 -1.58
CA ARG A 25 7.78 3.28 -2.14
C ARG A 25 8.55 3.90 -3.30
N GLY A 26 9.87 4.00 -3.19
CA GLY A 26 10.73 4.56 -4.24
C GLY A 26 10.75 3.69 -5.49
N LYS A 27 11.01 2.40 -5.34
CA LYS A 27 11.08 1.45 -6.47
C LYS A 27 9.72 1.30 -7.15
N SER A 28 8.63 1.21 -6.38
CA SER A 28 7.28 1.13 -6.95
C SER A 28 6.88 2.40 -7.69
N ALA A 29 7.18 3.59 -7.16
CA ALA A 29 6.89 4.85 -7.86
C ALA A 29 7.64 4.95 -9.19
N ILE A 30 8.92 4.57 -9.23
CA ILE A 30 9.72 4.54 -10.47
C ILE A 30 9.14 3.51 -11.45
N HIS A 31 8.82 2.31 -10.97
CA HIS A 31 8.26 1.26 -11.81
C HIS A 31 6.92 1.70 -12.43
N LEU A 32 6.01 2.26 -11.62
CA LEU A 32 4.72 2.72 -12.10
C LEU A 32 4.86 3.87 -13.11
N ALA A 33 5.75 4.83 -12.84
CA ALA A 33 6.04 5.92 -13.77
C ALA A 33 6.63 5.41 -15.10
N ARG A 34 7.36 4.28 -15.10
CA ARG A 34 7.89 3.69 -16.34
C ARG A 34 6.86 2.86 -17.10
N VAL A 35 6.03 2.10 -16.41
CA VAL A 35 5.08 1.15 -17.02
C VAL A 35 3.78 1.83 -17.44
N TYR A 36 3.25 2.74 -16.61
CA TYR A 36 1.96 3.40 -16.82
C TYR A 36 2.09 4.89 -17.08
N GLY A 37 3.30 5.44 -16.99
CA GLY A 37 3.58 6.83 -17.34
C GLY A 37 3.62 7.03 -18.84
N GLU A 38 2.48 6.81 -19.49
CA GLU A 38 2.31 7.18 -20.88
C GLU A 38 2.28 8.72 -21.00
N HIS A 39 3.21 9.27 -21.78
CA HIS A 39 3.17 10.61 -22.40
C HIS A 39 3.71 11.86 -21.69
N GLN A 40 4.20 11.85 -20.44
CA GLN A 40 4.84 13.07 -19.89
C GLN A 40 6.31 12.86 -19.54
N ARG A 41 7.17 13.14 -20.53
CA ARG A 41 8.58 13.50 -20.34
C ARG A 41 8.62 14.75 -19.46
N ASN A 42 8.49 14.61 -18.13
CA ASN A 42 8.87 15.54 -17.06
C ASN A 42 8.06 15.23 -15.78
N PHE A 43 8.42 14.17 -15.05
CA PHE A 43 7.90 13.88 -13.69
C PHE A 43 8.52 14.81 -12.61
N ILE A 44 8.99 16.00 -12.98
CA ILE A 44 9.64 16.92 -12.04
C ILE A 44 8.56 17.48 -11.11
N GLY A 45 8.57 17.06 -9.84
CA GLY A 45 7.65 17.53 -8.81
C GLY A 45 6.40 16.67 -8.59
N GLN A 46 6.20 15.57 -9.34
CA GLN A 46 5.11 14.63 -9.08
C GLN A 46 5.54 13.53 -8.11
N SER A 47 4.73 13.30 -7.06
CA SER A 47 4.93 12.20 -6.10
C SER A 47 3.78 11.21 -6.20
N PHE A 48 4.09 9.96 -6.50
CA PHE A 48 3.08 8.90 -6.53
C PHE A 48 2.53 8.58 -5.12
N TRP A 49 3.41 8.60 -4.11
CA TRP A 49 3.03 8.30 -2.74
C TRP A 49 2.86 9.57 -1.90
N ALA A 50 1.91 9.56 -0.97
CA ALA A 50 1.79 10.61 0.05
C ALA A 50 3.03 10.63 0.97
N ARG A 51 3.48 11.80 1.46
CA ARG A 51 4.69 11.90 2.28
C ARG A 51 4.67 10.99 3.53
N LYS A 52 3.51 10.87 4.16
CA LYS A 52 3.30 10.07 5.38
C LYS A 52 3.05 8.60 5.04
N TYR A 53 3.41 7.73 5.97
CA TYR A 53 3.08 6.30 5.94
C TYR A 53 2.78 5.84 7.37
N PHE A 54 2.03 4.75 7.50
CA PHE A 54 1.69 4.15 8.79
C PHE A 54 2.34 2.77 8.89
N VAL A 55 2.93 2.46 10.04
CA VAL A 55 3.44 1.12 10.35
C VAL A 55 2.96 0.73 11.74
N SER A 56 2.46 -0.48 11.86
CA SER A 56 2.22 -1.14 13.13
C SER A 56 3.04 -2.42 13.18
N THR A 57 3.78 -2.63 14.27
CA THR A 57 4.46 -3.91 14.52
C THR A 57 3.45 -4.89 15.06
N VAL A 58 3.23 -5.99 14.34
CA VAL A 58 2.43 -7.10 14.84
C VAL A 58 3.37 -8.03 15.62
N GLY A 59 3.36 -7.91 16.94
CA GLY A 59 3.98 -8.90 17.81
C GLY A 59 3.02 -10.08 18.00
N ARG A 60 3.45 -11.29 17.66
CA ARG A 60 2.94 -12.65 18.01
C ARG A 60 1.43 -12.94 18.08
N ASP A 61 0.51 -12.03 17.72
CA ASP A 61 -0.92 -12.32 17.58
C ASP A 61 -1.37 -12.17 16.12
N GLU A 62 -1.14 -13.25 15.38
CA GLU A 62 -1.55 -13.43 13.98
C GLU A 62 -3.08 -13.43 13.79
N ALA A 63 -3.84 -13.73 14.86
CA ALA A 63 -5.31 -13.82 14.82
C ALA A 63 -5.96 -12.48 14.45
N LEU A 64 -5.56 -11.40 15.14
CA LEU A 64 -6.11 -10.05 14.93
C LEU A 64 -5.81 -9.49 13.54
N THR A 65 -4.67 -9.87 12.95
CA THR A 65 -4.29 -9.42 11.61
C THR A 65 -5.11 -10.12 10.53
N ARG A 66 -5.36 -11.43 10.67
CA ARG A 66 -6.27 -12.16 9.75
C ARG A 66 -7.69 -11.60 9.80
N ASP A 67 -8.18 -11.30 11.00
CA ASP A 67 -9.54 -10.77 11.17
C ASP A 67 -9.67 -9.39 10.50
N SER A 68 -8.69 -8.50 10.69
CA SER A 68 -8.71 -7.19 10.02
C SER A 68 -8.64 -7.26 8.49
N ILE A 69 -7.89 -8.20 7.90
CA ILE A 69 -7.84 -8.41 6.45
C ILE A 69 -9.18 -8.97 5.96
N ARG A 70 -9.78 -9.90 6.71
CA ARG A 70 -11.07 -10.51 6.39
C ARG A 70 -12.22 -9.50 6.45
N ASP A 71 -12.23 -8.65 7.47
CA ASP A 71 -13.26 -7.61 7.65
C ASP A 71 -13.16 -6.54 6.56
N GLN A 72 -11.95 -6.19 6.16
CA GLN A 72 -11.72 -5.29 5.02
C GLN A 72 -12.18 -5.88 3.68
N GLU A 73 -11.92 -7.17 3.43
CA GLU A 73 -12.37 -7.83 2.20
C GLU A 73 -13.90 -7.91 2.14
N GLN A 74 -14.57 -8.14 3.27
CA GLN A 74 -16.03 -8.14 3.34
C GLN A 74 -16.61 -6.75 3.08
N GLU A 75 -16.03 -5.71 3.67
CA GLU A 75 -16.49 -4.34 3.45
C GLU A 75 -16.23 -3.87 2.01
N SER A 76 -15.10 -4.26 1.41
CA SER A 76 -14.83 -3.96 -0.02
C SER A 76 -15.84 -4.67 -0.93
N LYS A 77 -16.19 -5.94 -0.66
CA LYS A 77 -17.20 -6.67 -1.44
C LYS A 77 -18.60 -6.08 -1.30
N ARG A 78 -18.95 -5.60 -0.10
CA ARG A 78 -20.23 -4.90 0.15
C ARG A 78 -20.30 -3.59 -0.62
N LEU A 79 -19.21 -2.81 -0.63
CA LEU A 79 -19.12 -1.55 -1.38
C LEU A 79 -19.17 -1.79 -2.90
N ASP A 80 -18.52 -2.84 -3.39
CA ASP A 80 -18.59 -3.23 -4.81
C ASP A 80 -20.02 -3.66 -5.20
N GLN A 81 -20.72 -4.42 -4.34
CA GLN A 81 -22.14 -4.76 -4.55
C GLN A 81 -23.06 -3.54 -4.58
N LEU A 82 -22.82 -2.52 -3.75
CA LEU A 82 -23.58 -1.27 -3.78
C LEU A 82 -23.26 -0.42 -5.03
N SER A 83 -22.05 -0.55 -5.58
CA SER A 83 -21.62 0.15 -6.81
C SER A 83 -22.19 -0.45 -8.10
N LEU A 84 -22.70 -1.69 -8.05
CA LEU A 84 -23.33 -2.39 -9.17
C LEU A 84 -24.78 -1.93 -9.47
N TRP A 85 -25.36 -1.07 -8.63
CA TRP A 85 -26.71 -0.51 -8.81
C TRP A 85 -26.68 1.01 -9.13
N ARG A 86 -25.66 1.46 -9.87
CA ARG A 86 -25.66 2.76 -10.54
C ARG A 86 -25.44 2.56 -12.04
#